data_AF-A0A8T7A2R4-F1
#
_entry.id   AF-A0A8T7A2R4-F1
#
_cell.length_a   1.000
_cell.length_b   1.000
_cell.length_c   1.000
_cell.angle_alpha   90.00
_cell.angle_beta   90.00
_cell.angle_gamma   90.00
#
_symmetry.space_group_name_H-M   'P 1'
#
loop_
_entity.id
_entity.type
_entity.pdbx_description
1 polymer ?
#
loop_
_entity_poly.entity_id
_entity_poly.type
_entity_poly.pdbx_seq_one_letter_code
_entity_poly.pdbx_strand_id
1 'polypeptide(L)'
;MNKKQQLEQLRASMQAIDAGVTLPLSVQDEGDSYNRKRRRSAIREEIKVELADTDSTSKKKTKSQLSFTTQELPPEELARQYALDCLSRREYGTQELHNKMLGKAHEPAVIAQVLRELTDEDLLSDERFAEAMLSHGAFKGQGPRKIRHDLAKKSLPAHFINAAFEVCEIDWFALAKEVRTKKYGTECPKEWKDKAKQMRFMQTRGFEIEHINGSFGE
;
A
#
# COMPACT_ATOMS: atom_id res chain seq x y z
N MET A 1 -0.96 -11.27 -43.52
CA MET A 1 0.25 -11.59 -42.72
C MET A 1 0.11 -13.05 -42.29
N ASN A 2 1.02 -13.92 -42.72
CA ASN A 2 0.79 -15.37 -42.63
C ASN A 2 1.00 -15.86 -41.19
N LYS A 3 0.21 -16.82 -40.68
CA LYS A 3 0.33 -17.35 -39.29
C LYS A 3 1.77 -17.78 -38.95
N LYS A 4 2.52 -18.24 -39.96
CA LYS A 4 3.93 -18.60 -39.84
C LYS A 4 4.83 -17.40 -39.51
N GLN A 5 4.56 -16.23 -40.10
CA GLN A 5 5.30 -14.99 -39.83
C GLN A 5 4.99 -14.42 -38.44
N GLN A 6 3.76 -14.58 -37.95
CA GLN A 6 3.38 -14.17 -36.59
C GLN A 6 4.04 -15.04 -35.51
N LEU A 7 4.11 -16.35 -35.74
CA LEU A 7 4.82 -17.28 -34.85
C LEU A 7 6.33 -17.04 -34.81
N GLU A 8 6.93 -16.66 -35.94
CA GLU A 8 8.35 -16.35 -36.04
C GLU A 8 8.70 -15.02 -35.34
N GLN A 9 7.83 -14.01 -35.46
CA GLN A 9 7.95 -12.75 -34.69
C GLN A 9 7.80 -12.97 -33.18
N LEU A 10 6.87 -13.82 -32.75
CA LEU A 10 6.71 -14.18 -31.33
C LEU A 10 7.92 -14.94 -30.79
N ARG A 11 8.48 -15.87 -31.57
CA ARG A 11 9.70 -16.60 -31.19
C ARG A 11 10.91 -15.68 -31.04
N ALA A 12 11.08 -14.73 -31.96
CA ALA A 12 12.15 -13.73 -31.88
C ALA A 12 11.98 -12.81 -30.66
N SER A 13 10.73 -12.47 -30.30
CA SER A 13 10.46 -11.66 -29.10
C SER A 13 10.74 -12.41 -27.79
N MET A 14 10.51 -13.73 -27.75
CA MET A 14 10.84 -14.56 -26.57
C MET A 14 12.34 -14.78 -26.42
N GLN A 15 13.08 -15.00 -27.51
CA GLN A 15 14.55 -15.15 -27.45
C GLN A 15 15.27 -13.86 -27.02
N ALA A 16 14.68 -12.68 -27.25
CA ALA A 16 15.24 -11.42 -26.79
C ALA A 16 15.07 -11.18 -25.28
N ILE A 17 14.03 -11.76 -24.65
CA ILE A 17 13.77 -11.66 -23.21
C ILE A 17 14.73 -12.54 -22.40
N ASP A 18 15.01 -13.76 -22.89
CA ASP A 18 15.97 -14.68 -22.25
C ASP A 18 17.43 -14.16 -22.31
N ALA A 19 17.73 -13.22 -23.21
CA ALA A 19 19.05 -12.59 -23.35
C ALA A 19 19.29 -11.37 -22.43
N GLY A 20 18.33 -11.03 -21.56
CA GLY A 20 18.52 -10.03 -20.51
C GLY A 20 18.65 -8.58 -21.00
N VAL A 21 18.22 -8.26 -22.23
CA VAL A 21 18.24 -6.89 -22.75
C VAL A 21 16.90 -6.22 -22.46
N THR A 22 16.90 -5.25 -21.53
CA THR A 22 15.74 -4.40 -21.28
C THR A 22 15.70 -3.28 -22.32
N LEU A 23 14.63 -3.21 -23.12
CA LEU A 23 14.35 -2.07 -24.00
C LEU A 23 13.15 -1.26 -23.46
N PRO A 24 13.11 0.06 -23.75
CA PRO A 24 12.47 1.05 -22.91
C PRO A 24 10.95 1.06 -23.09
N LEU A 25 10.23 1.16 -21.98
CA LEU A 25 8.80 1.44 -21.97
C LEU A 25 8.57 2.91 -22.32
N SER A 26 8.20 3.17 -23.58
CA SER A 26 7.51 4.40 -23.93
C SER A 26 6.00 4.23 -23.71
N VAL A 27 5.50 5.03 -22.75
CA VAL A 27 4.27 5.84 -22.87
C VAL A 27 2.91 5.13 -22.72
N GLN A 28 2.18 5.63 -21.72
CA GLN A 28 0.72 5.74 -21.57
C GLN A 28 -0.09 4.47 -21.28
N ASP A 29 -0.44 4.30 -20.01
CA ASP A 29 -1.82 4.00 -19.62
C ASP A 29 -2.05 4.44 -18.17
N GLU A 30 -2.55 5.66 -18.01
CA GLU A 30 -3.21 6.06 -16.78
C GLU A 30 -4.56 5.36 -16.70
N GLY A 31 -4.84 4.74 -15.55
CA GLY A 31 -6.20 4.40 -15.15
C GLY A 31 -6.60 2.94 -15.38
N ASP A 32 -6.03 2.01 -14.59
CA ASP A 32 -6.80 0.81 -14.26
C ASP A 32 -6.31 0.06 -12.99
N SER A 33 -6.47 0.69 -11.82
CA SER A 33 -6.31 -0.03 -10.53
C SER A 33 -7.40 -1.09 -10.31
N TYR A 34 -8.49 -1.06 -11.09
CA TYR A 34 -9.65 -1.93 -10.90
C TYR A 34 -9.50 -3.32 -11.57
N ASN A 35 -8.54 -3.47 -12.50
CA ASN A 35 -8.43 -4.66 -13.34
C ASN A 35 -7.46 -5.74 -12.82
N ARG A 36 -6.76 -5.51 -11.70
CA ARG A 36 -5.73 -6.44 -11.18
C ARG A 36 -6.31 -7.64 -10.43
N LYS A 37 -7.46 -7.48 -9.75
CA LYS A 37 -8.17 -8.59 -9.08
C LYS A 37 -8.84 -9.55 -10.07
N ARG A 38 -9.41 -9.02 -11.15
CA ARG A 38 -10.08 -9.79 -12.20
C ARG A 38 -9.06 -10.57 -13.05
N ARG A 39 -7.90 -9.97 -13.35
CA ARG A 39 -6.77 -10.68 -13.99
C ARG A 39 -6.22 -11.83 -13.14
N ARG A 40 -6.07 -11.65 -11.82
CA ARG A 40 -5.61 -12.74 -10.92
C ARG A 40 -6.64 -13.87 -10.81
N SER A 41 -7.94 -13.58 -10.83
CA SER A 41 -8.96 -14.64 -10.83
C SER A 41 -9.09 -15.31 -12.21
N ALA A 42 -8.93 -14.57 -13.31
CA ALA A 42 -8.93 -15.13 -14.66
C ALA A 42 -7.75 -16.07 -14.87
N ILE A 43 -6.54 -15.66 -14.48
CA ILE A 43 -5.35 -16.53 -14.53
C ILE A 43 -5.52 -17.76 -13.63
N ARG A 44 -6.12 -17.60 -12.45
CA ARG A 44 -6.38 -18.72 -11.53
C ARG A 44 -7.37 -19.73 -12.12
N GLU A 45 -8.39 -19.27 -12.83
CA GLU A 45 -9.40 -20.14 -13.41
C GLU A 45 -8.98 -20.71 -14.76
N GLU A 46 -8.15 -20.01 -15.55
CA GLU A 46 -7.47 -20.56 -16.73
C GLU A 46 -6.53 -21.71 -16.35
N ILE A 47 -5.71 -21.55 -15.31
CA ILE A 47 -4.84 -22.61 -14.77
C ILE A 47 -5.67 -23.83 -14.31
N LYS A 48 -6.87 -23.60 -13.77
CA LYS A 48 -7.74 -24.65 -13.24
C LYS A 48 -8.45 -25.44 -14.35
N VAL A 49 -8.76 -24.79 -15.47
CA VAL A 49 -9.35 -25.44 -16.66
C VAL A 49 -8.30 -26.26 -17.40
N GLU A 50 -7.06 -25.75 -17.52
CA GLU A 50 -5.99 -26.43 -18.27
C GLU A 50 -5.48 -27.71 -17.56
N LEU A 51 -5.63 -27.81 -16.24
CA LEU A 51 -5.32 -29.02 -15.46
C LEU A 51 -6.42 -30.10 -15.51
N ALA A 52 -7.60 -29.80 -16.07
CA ALA A 52 -8.72 -30.74 -16.14
C ALA A 52 -8.77 -31.55 -17.46
N ASP A 53 -8.12 -31.05 -18.53
CA ASP A 53 -8.20 -31.66 -19.87
C ASP A 53 -7.05 -32.65 -20.17
N THR A 54 -6.10 -32.84 -19.25
CA THR A 54 -4.98 -33.77 -19.42
C THR A 54 -5.19 -35.07 -18.64
N ASP A 55 -6.34 -35.71 -18.76
CA ASP A 55 -6.51 -37.09 -18.32
C ASP A 55 -7.22 -37.93 -19.38
N SER A 56 -6.41 -38.52 -20.27
CA SER A 56 -6.59 -39.88 -20.79
C SER A 56 -5.63 -40.13 -21.96
N THR A 57 -4.49 -40.78 -21.69
CA THR A 57 -4.02 -42.02 -22.36
C THR A 57 -2.51 -42.26 -22.21
N SER A 58 -2.20 -43.23 -21.34
CA SER A 58 -1.21 -44.31 -21.54
C SER A 58 0.30 -43.99 -21.66
N LYS A 59 0.98 -44.22 -20.53
CA LYS A 59 2.13 -45.15 -20.36
C LYS A 59 3.36 -45.00 -21.28
N LYS A 60 4.46 -44.45 -20.73
CA LYS A 60 5.72 -45.17 -20.35
C LYS A 60 6.90 -44.19 -20.23
N LYS A 61 7.72 -44.41 -19.20
CA LYS A 61 9.12 -43.97 -19.04
C LYS A 61 9.36 -42.46 -18.96
N THR A 62 9.45 -41.93 -17.74
CA THR A 62 10.71 -41.67 -16.99
C THR A 62 10.31 -40.97 -15.70
N LYS A 63 10.07 -41.77 -14.66
CA LYS A 63 9.55 -41.33 -13.36
C LYS A 63 10.68 -40.96 -12.39
N SER A 64 11.78 -40.41 -12.90
CA SER A 64 12.89 -39.92 -12.09
C SER A 64 13.31 -38.56 -12.63
N GLN A 65 13.30 -37.56 -11.74
CA GLN A 65 13.83 -36.22 -11.93
C GLN A 65 12.87 -35.22 -12.57
N LEU A 66 11.90 -34.77 -11.78
CA LEU A 66 11.54 -33.35 -11.59
C LEU A 66 10.26 -33.30 -10.74
N SER A 67 10.37 -33.86 -9.54
CA SER A 67 9.49 -33.47 -8.44
C SER A 67 9.96 -32.08 -7.99
N PHE A 68 9.36 -31.02 -8.53
CA PHE A 68 9.34 -29.76 -7.80
C PHE A 68 8.47 -30.02 -6.59
N THR A 69 9.10 -30.41 -5.49
CA THR A 69 8.43 -30.60 -4.21
C THR A 69 7.73 -29.29 -3.90
N THR A 70 6.40 -29.26 -3.98
CA THR A 70 5.59 -28.27 -3.27
C THR A 70 5.80 -28.57 -1.79
N GLN A 71 6.95 -28.16 -1.27
CA GLN A 71 7.27 -28.28 0.13
C GLN A 71 6.44 -27.20 0.81
N GLU A 72 5.45 -27.61 1.61
CA GLU A 72 4.69 -26.68 2.44
C GLU A 72 5.71 -25.88 3.27
N LEU A 73 5.84 -24.60 2.95
CA LEU A 73 6.75 -23.71 3.67
C LEU A 73 6.36 -23.74 5.16
N PRO A 74 7.33 -23.79 6.07
CA PRO A 74 7.03 -23.80 7.48
C PRO A 74 6.20 -22.54 7.85
N PRO A 75 5.30 -22.64 8.84
CA PRO A 75 4.39 -21.55 9.18
C PRO A 75 5.08 -20.20 9.44
N GLU A 76 6.29 -20.24 9.97
CA GLU A 76 7.17 -19.08 10.22
C GLU A 76 7.61 -18.38 8.93
N GLU A 77 8.07 -19.13 7.94
CA GLU A 77 8.53 -18.60 6.66
C GLU A 77 7.36 -18.01 5.86
N LEU A 78 6.19 -18.66 5.91
CA LEU A 78 4.98 -18.12 5.28
C LEU A 78 4.53 -16.79 5.93
N ALA A 79 4.59 -16.71 7.27
CA ALA A 79 4.27 -15.49 8.01
C ALA A 79 5.27 -14.37 7.69
N ARG A 80 6.57 -14.69 7.64
CA ARG A 80 7.64 -13.75 7.27
C ARG A 80 7.50 -13.23 5.85
N GLN A 81 7.28 -14.11 4.86
CA GLN A 81 7.03 -13.71 3.48
C GLN A 81 5.82 -12.81 3.34
N TYR A 82 4.74 -13.09 4.08
CA TYR A 82 3.56 -12.24 4.08
C TYR A 82 3.83 -10.86 4.71
N ALA A 83 4.59 -10.81 5.81
CA ALA A 83 4.99 -9.57 6.45
C ALA A 83 5.87 -8.72 5.51
N LEU A 84 6.84 -9.34 4.83
CA LEU A 84 7.69 -8.67 3.84
C LEU A 84 6.90 -8.18 2.62
N ASP A 85 5.95 -8.95 2.09
CA ASP A 85 5.03 -8.48 1.03
C ASP A 85 4.20 -7.28 1.49
N CYS A 86 3.84 -7.21 2.78
CA CYS A 86 3.21 -6.02 3.33
C CYS A 86 4.19 -4.84 3.33
N LEU A 87 5.34 -4.98 3.99
CA LEU A 87 6.34 -3.92 4.17
C LEU A 87 6.88 -3.38 2.84
N SER A 88 7.00 -4.22 1.81
CA SER A 88 7.43 -3.80 0.47
C SER A 88 6.53 -2.75 -0.21
N ARG A 89 5.28 -2.59 0.26
CA ARG A 89 4.29 -1.69 -0.36
C ARG A 89 4.14 -0.37 0.35
N ARG A 90 4.40 -0.34 1.66
CA ARG A 90 4.34 0.83 2.55
C ARG A 90 4.85 0.46 3.93
N GLU A 91 5.12 1.47 4.74
CA GLU A 91 5.30 1.33 6.19
C GLU A 91 4.05 0.79 6.88
N TYR A 92 4.26 -0.07 7.88
CA TYR A 92 3.24 -0.58 8.77
C TYR A 92 3.67 -0.38 10.22
N GLY A 93 2.72 -0.05 11.10
CA GLY A 93 2.95 -0.14 12.54
C GLY A 93 2.92 -1.61 12.98
N THR A 94 3.65 -1.92 14.04
CA THR A 94 3.77 -3.26 14.62
C THR A 94 2.40 -3.86 14.94
N GLN A 95 1.52 -3.09 15.58
CA GLN A 95 0.16 -3.52 15.91
C GLN A 95 -0.74 -3.67 14.67
N GLU A 96 -0.56 -2.81 13.65
CA GLU A 96 -1.30 -2.93 12.38
C GLU A 96 -0.93 -4.21 11.65
N LEU A 97 0.38 -4.51 11.58
CA LEU A 97 0.88 -5.70 10.92
C LEU A 97 0.48 -6.97 11.68
N HIS A 98 0.59 -6.96 13.01
CA HIS A 98 0.11 -8.03 13.89
C HIS A 98 -1.36 -8.38 13.63
N ASN A 99 -2.26 -7.40 13.70
CA ASN A 99 -3.70 -7.62 13.48
C ASN A 99 -4.00 -8.12 12.07
N LYS A 100 -3.22 -7.67 11.08
CA LYS A 100 -3.35 -8.11 9.69
C LYS A 100 -2.87 -9.54 9.47
N MET A 101 -1.83 -9.98 10.20
CA MET A 101 -1.35 -11.37 10.18
C MET A 101 -2.32 -12.30 10.92
N LEU A 102 -2.91 -11.86 12.04
CA LEU A 102 -3.97 -12.61 12.72
C LEU A 102 -5.18 -12.84 11.80
N GLY A 103 -5.58 -11.82 11.02
CA GLY A 103 -6.65 -11.97 10.02
C GLY A 103 -6.34 -12.95 8.88
N LYS A 104 -5.08 -13.40 8.75
CA LYS A 104 -4.64 -14.44 7.82
C LYS A 104 -4.48 -15.82 8.47
N ALA A 105 -4.91 -15.96 9.72
CA ALA A 105 -4.83 -17.20 10.49
C ALA A 105 -3.39 -17.70 10.75
N HIS A 106 -2.43 -16.78 10.83
CA HIS A 106 -1.11 -17.10 11.39
C HIS A 106 -1.21 -17.26 12.91
N GLU A 107 -0.40 -18.16 13.47
CA GLU A 107 -0.38 -18.41 14.90
C GLU A 107 0.21 -17.21 15.67
N PRO A 108 -0.39 -16.77 16.80
CA PRO A 108 0.09 -15.61 17.56
C PRO A 108 1.56 -15.69 17.98
N ALA A 109 2.04 -16.89 18.34
CA ALA A 109 3.44 -17.10 18.71
C ALA A 109 4.39 -16.84 17.55
N VAL A 110 4.05 -17.36 16.36
CA VAL A 110 4.81 -17.16 15.12
C VAL A 110 4.81 -15.69 14.71
N ILE A 111 3.66 -15.01 14.81
CA ILE A 111 3.57 -13.57 14.51
C ILE A 111 4.51 -12.78 15.44
N ALA A 112 4.46 -13.04 16.75
CA ALA A 112 5.28 -12.32 17.71
C ALA A 112 6.79 -12.52 17.47
N GLN A 113 7.19 -13.72 17.05
CA GLN A 113 8.57 -14.01 16.67
C GLN A 113 8.97 -13.23 15.40
N VAL A 114 8.20 -13.37 14.32
CA VAL A 114 8.49 -12.71 13.03
C VAL A 114 8.54 -11.19 13.18
N LEU A 115 7.61 -10.59 13.93
CA LEU A 115 7.63 -9.13 14.14
C LEU A 115 8.85 -8.67 14.91
N ARG A 116 9.33 -9.47 15.87
CA ARG A 116 10.57 -9.17 16.61
C ARG A 116 11.78 -9.22 15.68
N GLU A 117 11.93 -10.29 14.91
CA GLU A 117 13.01 -10.43 13.92
C GLU A 117 13.01 -9.26 12.92
N LEU A 118 11.84 -8.88 12.39
CA LEU A 118 11.73 -7.75 11.47
C LEU A 118 12.04 -6.40 12.13
N THR A 119 11.80 -6.25 13.43
CA THR A 119 12.17 -5.04 14.19
C THR A 119 13.68 -5.01 14.43
N ASP A 120 14.27 -6.15 14.79
CA ASP A 120 15.72 -6.30 15.02
C ASP A 120 16.52 -6.08 13.72
N GLU A 121 15.95 -6.47 12.57
CA GLU A 121 16.49 -6.20 11.23
C GLU A 121 16.23 -4.76 10.74
N ASP A 122 15.61 -3.90 11.56
CA ASP A 122 15.17 -2.54 11.20
C ASP A 122 14.27 -2.47 9.95
N LEU A 123 13.56 -3.56 9.64
CA LEU A 123 12.56 -3.60 8.54
C LEU A 123 11.19 -3.09 9.00
N LEU A 124 10.88 -3.22 10.29
CA LEU A 124 9.66 -2.75 10.92
C LEU A 124 9.99 -1.65 11.93
N SER A 125 9.45 -0.45 11.72
CA SER A 125 9.65 0.69 12.61
C SER A 125 8.36 1.48 12.82
N ASP A 126 7.94 1.56 14.07
CA ASP A 126 6.78 2.34 14.50
C ASP A 126 7.01 3.87 14.33
N GLU A 127 8.27 4.31 14.41
CA GLU A 127 8.67 5.69 14.18
C GLU A 127 8.53 6.09 12.71
N ARG A 128 9.15 5.33 11.79
CA ARG A 128 9.00 5.55 10.34
C ARG A 128 7.54 5.47 9.90
N PHE A 129 6.79 4.56 10.52
CA PHE A 129 5.36 4.45 10.28
C PHE A 129 4.59 5.71 10.68
N ALA A 130 4.90 6.31 11.83
CA ALA A 130 4.28 7.54 12.30
C ALA A 130 4.56 8.71 11.35
N GLU A 131 5.82 8.88 10.96
CA GLU A 131 6.29 9.93 10.05
C GLU A 131 5.65 9.80 8.66
N ALA A 132 5.62 8.58 8.11
CA ALA A 132 5.00 8.31 6.81
C ALA A 132 3.50 8.62 6.81
N MET A 133 2.80 8.23 7.87
CA MET A 133 1.37 8.53 8.05
C MET A 133 1.12 10.04 8.19
N LEU A 134 1.98 10.73 8.92
CA LEU A 134 1.89 12.18 9.12
C LEU A 134 2.12 12.94 7.81
N SER A 135 3.18 12.60 7.09
CA SER A 135 3.50 13.18 5.77
C SER A 135 2.37 12.93 4.77
N HIS A 136 1.83 11.71 4.72
CA HIS A 136 0.71 11.36 3.86
C HIS A 136 -0.59 12.09 4.24
N GLY A 137 -0.85 12.26 5.53
CA GLY A 137 -2.00 13.00 6.04
C GLY A 137 -1.93 14.48 5.65
N ALA A 138 -0.76 15.10 5.82
CA ALA A 138 -0.51 16.47 5.41
C ALA A 138 -0.67 16.66 3.89
N PHE A 139 -0.11 15.76 3.08
CA PHE A 139 -0.30 15.76 1.62
C PHE A 139 -1.78 15.71 1.20
N LYS A 140 -2.63 15.03 1.98
CA LYS A 140 -4.08 14.98 1.76
C LYS A 140 -4.85 16.21 2.27
N GLY A 141 -4.16 17.17 2.89
CA GLY A 141 -4.79 18.32 3.53
C GLY A 141 -5.60 17.95 4.77
N GLN A 142 -5.11 16.97 5.53
CA GLN A 142 -5.64 16.64 6.86
C GLN A 142 -4.89 17.45 7.92
N GLY A 143 -5.62 17.94 8.91
CA GLY A 143 -5.04 18.65 10.03
C GLY A 143 -4.48 17.70 11.10
N PRO A 144 -3.67 18.25 12.03
CA PRO A 144 -2.91 17.48 13.01
C PRO A 144 -3.82 16.61 13.89
N ARG A 145 -4.99 17.11 14.29
CA ARG A 145 -5.94 16.38 15.14
C ARG A 145 -6.49 15.12 14.46
N LYS A 146 -6.73 15.18 13.14
CA LYS A 146 -7.22 14.02 12.38
C LYS A 146 -6.13 12.96 12.26
N ILE A 147 -4.90 13.38 11.97
CA ILE A 147 -3.74 12.49 11.84
C ILE A 147 -3.46 11.78 13.19
N ARG A 148 -3.43 12.52 14.30
CA ARG A 148 -3.29 11.94 15.65
C ARG A 148 -4.36 10.89 15.94
N HIS A 149 -5.61 11.20 15.61
CA HIS A 149 -6.71 10.25 15.79
C HIS A 149 -6.55 8.98 14.93
N ASP A 150 -6.13 9.14 13.67
CA ASP A 150 -5.95 8.00 12.75
C ASP A 150 -4.75 7.12 13.17
N LEU A 151 -3.68 7.71 13.72
CA LEU A 151 -2.56 6.98 14.32
C LEU A 151 -2.98 6.23 15.59
N ALA A 152 -3.71 6.90 16.49
CA ALA A 152 -4.21 6.28 17.71
C ALA A 152 -5.18 5.12 17.41
N LYS A 153 -6.01 5.24 16.37
CA LYS A 153 -6.91 4.17 15.93
C LYS A 153 -6.16 2.92 15.43
N LYS A 154 -4.92 3.08 14.98
CA LYS A 154 -4.03 1.98 14.59
C LYS A 154 -3.23 1.42 15.77
N SER A 155 -3.56 1.82 16.99
CA SER A 155 -2.92 1.37 18.23
C SER A 155 -1.43 1.71 18.31
N LEU A 156 -1.01 2.79 17.65
CA LEU A 156 0.36 3.28 17.80
C LEU A 156 0.52 3.95 19.19
N PRO A 157 1.56 3.62 19.96
CA PRO A 157 1.83 4.28 21.24
C PRO A 157 1.97 5.80 21.11
N ALA A 158 1.47 6.52 22.12
CA ALA A 158 1.43 7.98 22.10
C ALA A 158 2.82 8.64 21.99
N HIS A 159 3.87 7.99 22.48
CA HIS A 159 5.24 8.53 22.41
C HIS A 159 5.76 8.60 20.96
N PHE A 160 5.51 7.59 20.13
CA PHE A 160 5.86 7.65 18.70
C PHE A 160 5.07 8.72 17.96
N ILE A 161 3.79 8.89 18.30
CA ILE A 161 2.97 9.96 17.74
C ILE A 161 3.58 11.32 18.11
N ASN A 162 3.87 11.55 19.39
CA ASN A 162 4.40 12.83 19.84
C ASN A 162 5.78 13.13 19.22
N ALA A 163 6.69 12.16 19.21
CA ALA A 163 8.00 12.29 18.58
C ALA A 163 7.89 12.68 17.09
N ALA A 164 7.03 11.99 16.34
CA ALA A 164 6.81 12.31 14.92
C ALA A 164 6.27 13.73 14.70
N PHE A 165 5.46 14.26 15.63
CA PHE A 165 4.98 15.64 15.56
C PHE A 165 6.02 16.68 16.04
N GLU A 166 6.97 16.30 16.89
CA GLU A 166 8.06 17.16 17.38
C GLU A 166 9.15 17.35 16.31
N VAL A 167 9.49 16.29 15.58
CA VAL A 167 10.48 16.33 14.50
C VAL A 167 9.90 16.90 13.19
N CYS A 168 8.57 16.94 13.08
CA CYS A 168 7.88 17.38 11.90
C CYS A 168 8.02 18.91 11.66
N GLU A 169 8.57 19.28 10.50
CA GLU A 169 8.68 20.68 10.05
C GLU A 169 7.50 21.13 9.17
N ILE A 170 6.28 20.65 9.44
CA ILE A 170 5.09 21.02 8.64
C ILE A 170 4.46 22.30 9.18
N ASP A 171 4.35 23.30 8.31
CA ASP A 171 3.56 24.50 8.58
C ASP A 171 2.06 24.21 8.41
N TRP A 172 1.41 23.92 9.53
CA TRP A 172 -0.03 23.66 9.58
C TRP A 172 -0.88 24.88 9.23
N PHE A 173 -0.39 26.11 9.43
CA PHE A 173 -1.11 27.33 9.06
C PHE A 173 -1.11 27.50 7.54
N ALA A 174 0.04 27.31 6.89
CA ALA A 174 0.15 27.33 5.44
C ALA A 174 -0.74 26.25 4.81
N LEU A 175 -0.68 25.02 5.34
CA LEU A 175 -1.51 23.92 4.84
C LEU A 175 -3.01 24.19 5.02
N ALA A 176 -3.42 24.75 6.17
CA ALA A 176 -4.82 25.11 6.41
C ALA A 176 -5.31 26.17 5.40
N LYS A 177 -4.48 27.18 5.13
CA LYS A 177 -4.77 28.21 4.12
C LYS A 177 -4.92 27.58 2.73
N GLU A 178 -3.99 26.73 2.30
CA GLU A 178 -4.04 26.06 1.00
C GLU A 178 -5.31 25.19 0.86
N VAL A 179 -5.64 24.39 1.86
CA VAL A 179 -6.83 23.52 1.84
C VAL A 179 -8.12 24.33 1.74
N ARG A 180 -8.19 25.46 2.46
CA ARG A 180 -9.32 26.39 2.39
C ARG A 180 -9.41 27.02 0.99
N THR A 181 -8.33 27.60 0.50
CA THR A 181 -8.31 28.32 -0.79
C THR A 181 -8.61 27.40 -1.96
N LYS A 182 -8.13 26.16 -1.93
CA LYS A 182 -8.42 25.15 -2.96
C LYS A 182 -9.91 24.83 -3.08
N LYS A 183 -10.68 24.93 -1.98
CA LYS A 183 -12.11 24.59 -1.98
C LYS A 183 -13.03 25.80 -2.12
N TYR A 184 -12.69 26.93 -1.51
CA TYR A 184 -13.57 28.10 -1.40
C TYR A 184 -13.02 29.34 -2.11
N GLY A 185 -11.83 29.26 -2.70
CA GLY A 185 -11.14 30.41 -3.29
C GLY A 185 -10.39 31.26 -2.26
N THR A 186 -9.73 32.31 -2.76
CA THR A 186 -8.93 33.26 -1.95
C THR A 186 -9.78 34.26 -1.19
N GLU A 187 -11.01 34.53 -1.64
CA GLU A 187 -11.89 35.52 -1.04
C GLU A 187 -12.34 35.13 0.37
N CYS A 188 -12.35 36.09 1.29
CA CYS A 188 -12.88 35.88 2.64
C CYS A 188 -14.41 35.84 2.63
N PRO A 189 -15.04 35.02 3.49
CA PRO A 189 -16.50 34.97 3.58
C PRO A 189 -17.04 36.32 4.06
N LYS A 190 -17.98 36.89 3.31
CA LYS A 190 -18.66 38.15 3.70
C LYS A 190 -19.77 37.90 4.72
N GLU A 191 -20.42 36.73 4.64
CA GLU A 191 -21.49 36.34 5.55
C GLU A 191 -21.01 35.40 6.66
N TRP A 192 -21.59 35.58 7.85
CA TRP A 192 -21.35 34.70 9.01
C TRP A 192 -21.68 33.23 8.71
N LYS A 193 -22.75 32.98 7.94
CA LYS A 193 -23.18 31.63 7.56
C LYS A 193 -22.11 30.90 6.74
N ASP A 194 -21.45 31.61 5.83
CA ASP A 194 -20.37 31.05 5.01
C ASP A 194 -19.09 30.84 5.83
N LYS A 195 -18.74 31.77 6.73
CA LYS A 195 -17.62 31.56 7.67
C LYS A 195 -17.85 30.28 8.50
N ALA A 196 -19.04 30.11 9.07
CA ALA A 196 -19.40 28.90 9.84
C ALA A 196 -19.34 27.61 8.99
N LYS A 197 -19.74 27.67 7.70
CA LYS A 197 -19.62 26.53 6.77
C LYS A 197 -18.16 26.16 6.48
N GLN A 198 -17.30 27.16 6.26
CA GLN A 198 -15.87 26.94 6.04
C GLN A 198 -15.17 26.41 7.30
N MET A 199 -15.48 26.97 8.48
CA MET A 199 -14.96 26.49 9.76
C MET A 199 -15.33 25.02 10.01
N ARG A 200 -16.59 24.63 9.82
CA ARG A 200 -17.02 23.22 9.97
C ARG A 200 -16.28 22.29 9.03
N PHE A 201 -16.04 22.70 7.79
CA PHE A 201 -15.25 21.92 6.84
C PHE A 201 -13.82 21.72 7.32
N MET A 202 -13.15 22.78 7.79
CA MET A 202 -11.78 22.67 8.29
C MET A 202 -11.69 21.85 9.58
N GLN A 203 -12.69 21.96 10.46
CA GLN A 203 -12.82 21.10 11.65
C GLN A 203 -12.99 19.63 11.29
N THR A 204 -13.79 19.31 10.27
CA THR A 204 -13.93 17.92 9.79
C THR A 204 -12.65 17.38 9.16
N ARG A 205 -11.78 18.26 8.63
CA ARG A 205 -10.43 17.90 8.20
C ARG A 205 -9.44 17.75 9.36
N GLY A 206 -9.82 18.13 10.57
CA GLY A 206 -9.02 18.00 11.79
C GLY A 206 -8.02 19.13 12.00
N PHE A 207 -8.24 20.29 11.40
CA PHE A 207 -7.49 21.49 11.77
C PHE A 207 -7.95 22.01 13.14
N GLU A 208 -7.00 22.50 13.91
CA GLU A 208 -7.26 23.18 15.17
C GLU A 208 -7.81 24.59 14.94
N ILE A 209 -8.45 25.16 15.97
CA ILE A 209 -9.13 26.46 15.85
C ILE A 209 -8.13 27.55 15.45
N GLU A 210 -6.90 27.50 15.94
CA GLU A 210 -5.83 28.44 15.61
C GLU A 210 -5.48 28.41 14.12
N HIS A 211 -5.24 27.21 13.57
CA HIS A 211 -4.99 27.02 12.13
C HIS A 211 -6.17 27.50 11.27
N ILE A 212 -7.40 27.29 11.75
CA ILE A 212 -8.62 27.71 11.05
C ILE A 212 -8.70 29.23 11.01
N ASN A 213 -8.48 29.90 12.15
CA ASN A 213 -8.52 31.36 12.21
C ASN A 213 -7.43 31.97 11.32
N GLY A 214 -6.20 31.45 11.38
CA GLY A 214 -5.09 31.90 10.52
C GLY A 214 -5.36 31.70 9.03
N SER A 215 -6.18 30.72 8.64
CA SER A 215 -6.55 30.50 7.22
C SER A 215 -7.42 31.60 6.62
N PHE A 216 -8.07 32.42 7.45
CA PHE A 216 -8.85 33.58 7.02
C PHE A 216 -8.01 34.85 6.86
N GLY A 217 -6.73 34.85 7.26
CA GLY A 217 -5.85 36.02 7.17
C GLY A 217 -6.18 37.12 8.17
N GLU A 218 -6.78 36.76 9.31
CA GLU A 218 -6.95 37.61 10.49
C GLU A 218 -5.64 37.71 11.29
#